data_AF-X0S230-F1
#
_entry.id   AF-X0S230-F1
#
_cell.length_a   1.000
_cell.length_b   1.000
_cell.length_c   1.000
_cell.angle_alpha   90.00
_cell.angle_beta   90.00
_cell.angle_gamma   90.00
#
_symmetry.space_group_name_H-M   'P 1'
#
loop_
_entity.id
_entity.type
_entity.pdbx_description
1 polymer ?
#
loop_
_entity_poly.entity_id
_entity_poly.type
_entity_poly.pdbx_seq_one_letter_code
_entity_poly.pdbx_strand_id
1 'polypeptide(L)' 'MIYGLLDQIQFGKYEAWTLEEVIEEQIEYISWCINNVDDFKLDGEARLCYGSELNRIQDNADKIKSDRERIEKL' A
#
# COMPACT_ATOMS: atom_id res chain seq x y z
N MET A 1 13.94 -9.40 -6.92
CA MET A 1 13.41 -8.66 -8.08
C MET A 1 13.05 -7.25 -7.65
N ILE A 2 13.47 -6.24 -8.39
CA ILE A 2 13.10 -4.84 -8.14
C ILE A 2 11.89 -4.56 -9.04
N TYR A 3 10.77 -4.16 -8.46
CA TYR A 3 9.52 -3.84 -9.14
C TYR A 3 9.34 -2.32 -9.25
N GLY A 4 9.12 -1.84 -10.47
CA GLY A 4 8.55 -0.52 -10.76
C GLY A 4 7.02 -0.57 -10.85
N LEU A 5 6.38 0.58 -11.00
CA LEU A 5 4.91 0.71 -10.98
C LEU A 5 4.20 -0.11 -12.07
N LEU A 6 4.78 -0.14 -13.27
CA LEU A 6 4.20 -0.83 -14.43
C LEU A 6 4.61 -2.31 -14.53
N ASP A 7 5.48 -2.78 -13.62
CA ASP A 7 5.90 -4.18 -13.62
C ASP A 7 4.76 -5.06 -13.10
N GLN A 8 4.53 -6.17 -13.79
CA GLN A 8 3.54 -7.15 -13.37
C GLN A 8 4.07 -8.02 -12.24
N ILE A 9 3.26 -8.21 -11.20
CA ILE A 9 3.54 -9.17 -10.15
C ILE A 9 3.56 -10.59 -10.75
N GLN A 10 4.64 -11.33 -10.49
CA GLN A 10 4.88 -12.64 -11.12
C GLN A 10 4.48 -13.82 -10.22
N PHE A 11 3.72 -13.58 -9.15
CA PHE A 11 3.36 -14.61 -8.17
C PHE A 11 2.16 -14.21 -7.30
N GLY A 12 1.58 -15.21 -6.62
CA GLY A 12 0.62 -15.00 -5.54
C GLY A 12 -0.75 -14.53 -6.03
N LYS A 13 -1.50 -13.86 -5.14
CA LYS A 13 -2.92 -13.52 -5.36
C LYS A 13 -3.14 -12.56 -6.53
N TYR A 14 -2.19 -11.64 -6.74
CA TYR A 14 -2.27 -10.56 -7.71
C TYR A 14 -1.35 -10.80 -8.92
N GLU A 15 -1.08 -12.06 -9.26
CA GLU A 15 -0.29 -12.39 -10.45
C GLU A 15 -0.87 -11.73 -11.72
N ALA A 16 0.01 -11.20 -12.57
CA ALA A 16 -0.27 -10.45 -13.79
C ALA A 16 -0.87 -9.03 -13.62
N TRP A 17 -1.17 -8.60 -12.38
CA TRP A 17 -1.52 -7.21 -12.10
C TRP A 17 -0.25 -6.35 -12.01
N THR A 18 -0.34 -5.08 -12.38
CA THR A 18 0.77 -4.15 -12.18
C THR A 18 0.96 -3.85 -10.69
N LEU A 19 2.18 -3.49 -10.30
CA LEU A 19 2.44 -3.08 -8.92
C LEU A 19 1.54 -1.89 -8.50
N GLU A 20 1.32 -0.94 -9.41
CA GLU A 20 0.44 0.22 -9.19
C GLU A 20 -1.01 -0.22 -8.85
N GLU A 21 -1.60 -1.10 -9.67
CA GLU A 21 -2.95 -1.62 -9.44
C GLU A 21 -3.08 -2.27 -8.05
N VAL A 22 -2.04 -2.99 -7.60
CA VAL A 22 -2.05 -3.65 -6.30
C VAL A 22 -1.85 -2.66 -5.14
N ILE A 23 -1.03 -1.62 -5.32
CA ILE A 23 -0.87 -0.54 -4.32
C ILE A 23 -2.22 0.15 -4.09
N GLU A 24 -2.96 0.46 -5.16
CA GLU A 24 -4.26 1.12 -5.08
C GLU A 24 -5.36 0.22 -4.51
N GLU A 25 -5.37 -1.06 -4.88
CA GLU A 25 -6.40 -2.02 -4.46
C GLU A 25 -6.18 -2.57 -3.04
N GLN A 26 -4.95 -2.99 -2.72
CA GLN A 26 -4.63 -3.63 -1.43
C GLN A 26 -3.16 -3.41 -1.04
N ILE A 27 -2.88 -2.23 -0.50
CA ILE A 27 -1.54 -1.86 -0.05
C ILE A 27 -0.94 -2.78 1.03
N GLU A 28 -1.78 -3.42 1.84
CA GLU A 28 -1.35 -4.38 2.86
C GLU A 28 -0.72 -5.63 2.23
N TYR A 29 -1.13 -6.00 1.01
CA TYR A 29 -0.49 -7.08 0.28
C TYR A 29 0.96 -6.73 -0.08
N ILE A 30 1.21 -5.48 -0.50
CA ILE A 30 2.57 -4.98 -0.75
C ILE A 30 3.38 -4.95 0.53
N SER A 31 2.77 -4.51 1.64
CA SER A 31 3.40 -4.56 2.97
C SER A 31 3.78 -5.98 3.36
N TRP A 32 2.91 -6.97 3.10
CA TRP A 32 3.19 -8.37 3.35
C TRP A 32 4.32 -8.89 2.45
N CYS A 33 4.32 -8.57 1.16
CA CYS A 33 5.35 -9.00 0.21
C CYS A 33 6.74 -8.50 0.62
N ILE A 34 6.86 -7.22 0.98
CA ILE A 34 8.13 -6.62 1.43
C ILE A 34 8.70 -7.37 2.65
N ASN A 35 7.85 -7.89 3.53
CA ASN A 35 8.27 -8.54 4.78
C ASN A 35 8.46 -10.06 4.67
N ASN A 36 7.82 -10.73 3.71
CA ASN A 36 7.71 -12.19 3.68
C ASN A 36 8.18 -12.82 2.36
N VAL A 37 8.31 -12.05 1.29
CA VAL A 37 8.75 -12.56 -0.02
C VAL A 37 10.20 -12.17 -0.22
N ASP A 38 11.04 -13.20 -0.32
CA ASP A 38 12.46 -13.02 -0.58
C ASP A 38 12.69 -12.20 -1.86
N ASP A 39 13.62 -11.26 -1.76
CA ASP A 39 13.99 -10.35 -2.84
C ASP A 39 12.86 -9.48 -3.42
N PHE A 40 11.70 -9.33 -2.77
CA PHE A 40 10.69 -8.36 -3.19
C PHE A 40 11.12 -6.94 -2.81
N LYS A 41 11.53 -6.14 -3.79
CA LYS A 41 12.00 -4.76 -3.59
C LYS A 41 11.24 -3.82 -4.52
N LEU A 42 10.95 -2.62 -4.02
CA LEU A 42 10.39 -1.55 -4.83
C LEU A 42 11.53 -0.68 -5.37
N ASP A 43 11.40 -0.20 -6.60
CA ASP A 43 12.26 0.87 -7.10
C ASP A 43 11.94 2.22 -6.41
N GLY A 44 12.63 3.28 -6.85
CA GLY A 44 12.45 4.60 -6.26
C GLY A 44 11.04 5.19 -6.46
N GLU A 45 10.48 5.05 -7.66
CA GLU A 45 9.16 5.59 -8.00
C GLU A 45 8.04 4.82 -7.30
N ALA A 46 8.10 3.50 -7.37
CA ALA A 46 7.21 2.59 -6.67
C ALA A 46 7.20 2.84 -5.16
N ARG A 47 8.37 3.08 -4.57
CA ARG A 47 8.49 3.37 -3.14
C ARG A 47 7.85 4.70 -2.75
N LEU A 48 7.95 5.72 -3.60
CA LEU A 48 7.28 7.01 -3.37
C LEU A 48 5.76 6.86 -3.45
N CYS A 49 5.26 6.14 -4.46
CA CYS A 49 3.83 5.88 -4.61
C CYS A 49 3.27 5.12 -3.41
N TYR A 50 3.88 3.99 -3.05
CA TYR A 50 3.54 3.21 -1.87
C TYR A 50 3.52 4.04 -0.58
N GLY A 51 4.55 4.86 -0.35
CA GLY A 51 4.61 5.73 0.83
C GLY A 51 3.51 6.80 0.85
N SER A 52 3.16 7.36 -0.31
CA SER A 52 2.10 8.36 -0.40
C SER A 52 0.72 7.77 -0.07
N GLU A 53 0.46 6.53 -0.47
CA GLU A 53 -0.81 5.86 -0.23
C GLU A 53 -0.95 5.42 1.25
N LEU A 54 0.13 4.96 1.88
CA LEU A 54 0.15 4.73 3.33
C LEU A 54 -0.20 6.00 4.13
N ASN A 55 0.34 7.15 3.74
CA ASN A 55 0.04 8.41 4.41
C ASN A 55 -1.44 8.80 4.26
N ARG A 56 -2.04 8.58 3.09
CA ARG A 56 -3.48 8.84 2.86
C ARG A 56 -4.36 8.00 3.79
N ILE A 57 -4.03 6.72 3.96
CA ILE A 57 -4.76 5.82 4.85
C ILE A 57 -4.64 6.28 6.30
N GLN A 58 -3.45 6.68 6.74
CA GLN A 58 -3.23 7.21 8.09
C GLN A 58 -4.03 8.50 8.33
N ASP A 59 -3.98 9.45 7.41
CA ASP A 59 -4.73 10.70 7.48
C ASP A 59 -6.24 10.46 7.58
N ASN A 60 -6.74 9.47 6.83
CA ASN A 60 -8.15 9.08 6.87
C ASN A 60 -8.52 8.44 8.21
N ALA A 61 -7.65 7.57 8.76
CA ALA A 61 -7.85 6.96 10.07
C ALA A 61 -7.90 8.02 11.20
N ASP A 62 -7.01 9.01 11.15
CA ASP A 62 -6.95 10.09 12.15
C ASP A 62 -8.18 10.99 12.11
N LYS A 63 -8.70 11.31 10.91
CA LYS A 63 -9.96 12.05 10.74
C LYS A 63 -11.13 11.28 11.36
N ILE A 64 -11.26 9.98 11.07
CA ILE A 64 -12.33 9.13 11.60
C ILE A 64 -12.28 9.09 13.13
N LYS A 65 -11.08 8.96 13.72
CA LYS A 65 -10.90 8.95 15.16
C LYS A 65 -11.33 10.27 15.81
N SER A 66 -10.89 11.39 15.24
CA SER A 66 -11.26 12.73 15.70
C SER A 66 -12.77 12.96 15.68
N ASP A 67 -13.45 12.53 14.61
CA ASP A 67 -14.89 12.69 14.49
C ASP A 67 -15.67 11.81 15.49
N ARG A 68 -15.19 10.59 15.79
CA ARG A 68 -15.77 9.76 16.86
C ARG A 68 -15.66 10.42 18.23
N GLU A 69 -14.48 10.95 18.59
CA GLU A 69 -14.27 11.65 19.86
C GLU A 69 -15.14 12.91 20.03
N ARG A 70 -15.52 13.56 18.93
CA ARG A 70 -16.44 14.71 18.94
C ARG A 70 -17.88 14.27 19.23
N ILE A 71 -18.32 13.16 18.64
CA ILE A 71 -19.68 12.61 18.84
C ILE A 71 -19.87 12.15 20.29
N GLU A 72 -18.86 11.52 20.90
CA GLU A 72 -18.92 11.04 22.29
C GLU A 72 -18.98 12.15 23.35
N LYS A 73 -18.67 13.39 22.97
CA LYS A 73 -18.67 14.58 23.86
C LYS A 73 -19.97 15.40 23.78
N LEU A 74 -20.94 14.97 22.97
CA LEU A 74 -22.29 15.57 22.86
C LEU A 74 -23.30 14.83 23.74
#